data_AF-A0A9W8Y0Y9-F1
#
_entry.id   AF-A0A9W8Y0Y9-F1
#
_cell.length_a   1.000
_cell.length_b   1.000
_cell.length_c   1.000
_cell.angle_alpha   90.00
_cell.angle_beta   90.00
_cell.angle_gamma   90.00
#
_symmetry.space_group_name_H-M   'P 1'
#
loop_
_entity.id
_entity.type
_entity.pdbx_description
1 polymer ?
#
loop_
_entity_poly.entity_id
_entity_poly.type
_entity_poly.pdbx_seq_one_letter_code
_entity_poly.pdbx_strand_id
1 'polypeptide(L)' 'MANGWAPIIGLVVVVIFCIAAWVLAPKGENQTVWRSTLVLSAAAMYIMWAITFLAQLHPLISPVRMNLRPELNQGR' A
#
# COMPACT_ATOMS: atom_id res chain seq x y z
N MET A 1 2.90 4.11 14.11
CA MET A 1 3.18 2.81 14.75
C MET A 1 2.68 1.73 13.80
N ALA A 2 3.57 1.00 13.13
CA ALA A 2 3.17 -0.07 12.22
C ALA A 2 2.56 -1.20 13.05
N ASN A 3 1.23 -1.29 13.04
CA ASN A 3 0.45 -2.32 13.70
C ASN A 3 -0.26 -3.14 12.61
N GLY A 4 -0.61 -4.39 12.89
CA GLY A 4 -1.35 -5.27 11.96
C GLY A 4 -2.69 -4.69 11.49
N TRP A 5 -3.17 -3.63 12.14
CA TRP A 5 -4.34 -2.85 11.73
C TRP A 5 -4.10 -1.91 10.55
N ALA A 6 -2.86 -1.53 10.24
CA ALA A 6 -2.56 -0.57 9.18
C ALA A 6 -3.05 -1.01 7.78
N PRO A 7 -2.87 -2.28 7.36
CA PRO A 7 -3.45 -2.77 6.11
C PRO A 7 -4.99 -2.67 6.12
N ILE A 8 -5.64 -3.03 7.22
CA ILE A 8 -7.11 -3.00 7.32
C ILE A 8 -7.65 -1.56 7.17
N ILE A 9 -7.02 -0.59 7.83
CA ILE A 9 -7.39 0.82 7.69
C ILE A 9 -7.18 1.28 6.25
N GLY A 10 -6.04 0.93 5.63
CA GLY A 10 -5.77 1.23 4.23
C GLY A 10 -6.83 0.64 3.28
N LEU A 11 -7.24 -0.62 3.52
CA LEU A 11 -8.28 -1.29 2.74
C LEU A 11 -9.60 -0.54 2.82
N VAL A 12 -10.03 -0.13 4.01
CA VAL A 12 -11.29 0.62 4.20
C VAL A 12 -11.26 1.93 3.41
N VAL A 13 -10.15 2.66 3.45
CA VAL A 13 -9.99 3.91 2.68
C VAL A 13 -10.08 3.65 1.17
N VAL A 14 -9.41 2.59 0.68
CA VAL A 14 -9.44 2.22 -0.75
C VAL A 14 -10.84 1.79 -1.19
N VAL A 15 -11.56 1.03 -0.35
CA VAL A 15 -12.95 0.62 -0.64
C VAL A 15 -13.87 1.84 -0.72
N ILE A 16 -13.75 2.80 0.20
CA ILE A 16 -14.52 4.06 0.16
C ILE A 16 -14.20 4.83 -1.12
N PHE A 17 -12.91 4.93 -1.49
CA PHE A 17 -12.51 5.55 -2.74
C PHE A 17 -13.11 4.84 -3.96
N CYS A 18 -13.10 3.51 -4.01
CA CYS A 18 -13.69 2.74 -5.12
C CYS A 18 -15.21 2.96 -5.22
N ILE A 19 -15.92 3.00 -4.10
CA ILE A 19 -17.36 3.31 -4.08
C ILE A 19 -17.61 4.74 -4.57
N ALA A 20 -16.82 5.71 -4.11
CA ALA A 20 -16.91 7.10 -4.56
C ALA A 20 -16.63 7.22 -6.06
N ALA A 21 -15.57 6.58 -6.56
CA ALA A 21 -15.24 6.53 -7.98
C ALA A 21 -16.37 5.90 -8.81
N TRP A 22 -17.08 4.91 -8.28
CA TRP A 22 -18.20 4.27 -8.97
C TRP A 22 -19.43 5.18 -9.09
N VAL A 23 -19.79 5.84 -7.98
CA VAL A 23 -21.01 6.66 -7.86
C VAL A 23 -20.81 8.04 -8.49
N LEU A 24 -19.63 8.63 -8.33
CA LEU A 24 -19.32 10.00 -8.78
C LEU A 24 -18.72 10.04 -10.20
N ALA A 25 -18.56 8.90 -10.88
CA ALA A 25 -18.07 8.87 -12.26
C ALA A 25 -18.98 9.70 -13.20
N PRO A 26 -18.40 10.60 -14.02
CA PRO A 26 -19.18 11.45 -14.92
C PRO A 26 -20.02 10.60 -15.87
N LYS A 27 -21.28 11.00 -16.04
CA LYS A 27 -22.20 10.33 -16.96
C LYS A 27 -21.82 10.73 -18.39
N GLY A 28 -21.57 9.76 -19.25
CA GLY A 28 -21.15 9.96 -20.64
C GLY A 28 -20.59 8.68 -21.23
N GLU A 29 -20.14 8.74 -22.48
CA GLU A 29 -19.62 7.61 -23.25
C GLU A 29 -18.45 6.90 -22.52
N ASN A 30 -17.59 7.68 -21.86
CA ASN A 30 -16.41 7.17 -21.16
C ASN A 30 -16.66 6.70 -19.72
N GLN A 31 -17.92 6.63 -19.25
CA GLN A 31 -18.22 6.31 -17.85
C GLN A 31 -17.63 4.97 -17.41
N THR A 32 -17.70 3.95 -18.26
CA THR A 32 -17.13 2.62 -17.95
C THR A 32 -15.62 2.69 -17.81
N VAL A 33 -14.95 3.46 -18.67
CA VAL A 33 -13.48 3.65 -18.63
C VAL A 33 -13.07 4.35 -17.33
N TRP A 34 -13.82 5.37 -16.91
CA TRP A 34 -13.59 6.05 -15.62
C TRP A 34 -13.72 5.10 -14.43
N ARG A 35 -14.81 4.32 -14.39
CA ARG A 35 -15.07 3.37 -13.31
C ARG A 35 -14.02 2.28 -13.24
N SER A 36 -13.72 1.63 -14.37
CA SER A 36 -12.80 0.50 -14.39
C SER A 36 -11.36 0.92 -14.11
N THR A 37 -10.90 2.02 -14.72
CA THR A 37 -9.50 2.48 -14.57
C THR A 37 -9.22 2.88 -13.12
N LEU A 38 -10.08 3.71 -12.52
CA LEU A 38 -9.87 4.18 -11.14
C LEU A 38 -9.92 3.03 -10.12
N VAL A 39 -10.90 2.12 -10.24
CA VAL A 39 -11.05 1.00 -9.32
C VAL A 39 -9.89 0.01 -9.47
N LEU A 40 -9.53 -0.35 -10.71
CA LEU A 40 -8.46 -1.31 -10.96
C LEU A 40 -7.09 -0.77 -10.54
N SER A 41 -6.78 0.50 -10.84
CA SER A 41 -5.54 1.13 -10.40
C SER A 41 -5.45 1.20 -8.87
N ALA A 42 -6.53 1.62 -8.19
CA ALA A 42 -6.55 1.70 -6.72
C ALA A 42 -6.35 0.32 -6.08
N ALA A 43 -7.01 -0.71 -6.61
CA ALA A 43 -6.83 -2.09 -6.14
C ALA A 43 -5.40 -2.60 -6.35
N ALA A 44 -4.82 -2.40 -7.54
CA ALA A 44 -3.47 -2.86 -7.86
C ALA A 44 -2.40 -2.19 -6.99
N MET A 45 -2.48 -0.87 -6.81
CA MET A 45 -1.57 -0.11 -5.95
C MET A 45 -1.69 -0.56 -4.49
N TYR A 46 -2.91 -0.76 -3.99
CA TYR A 46 -3.14 -1.23 -2.62
C TYR A 46 -2.58 -2.63 -2.39
N ILE A 47 -2.82 -3.58 -3.31
CA ILE A 47 -2.32 -4.96 -3.16
C ILE A 47 -0.79 -4.98 -3.13
N MET A 48 -0.13 -4.25 -4.04
CA MET A 48 1.34 -4.15 -4.05
C MET A 48 1.88 -3.59 -2.73
N TRP A 49 1.28 -2.50 -2.24
CA TRP A 49 1.64 -1.92 -0.95
C TRP A 49 1.37 -2.88 0.22
N ALA A 50 0.22 -3.55 0.26
CA ALA A 50 -0.15 -4.43 1.35
C ALA A 50 0.79 -5.63 1.46
N ILE A 51 1.16 -6.24 0.33
CA ILE A 51 2.10 -7.36 0.30
C ILE A 51 3.47 -6.93 0.81
N THR A 52 4.00 -5.79 0.33
CA THR A 52 5.32 -5.29 0.77
C THR A 52 5.33 -4.90 2.24
N PHE A 53 4.23 -4.36 2.76
CA PHE A 53 4.08 -4.10 4.20
C PHE A 53 4.04 -5.39 5.02
N LEU A 54 3.24 -6.37 4.62
CA LEU A 54 3.11 -7.65 5.33
C LEU A 54 4.43 -8.44 5.35
N ALA A 55 5.22 -8.34 4.29
CA ALA A 55 6.56 -8.94 4.25
C ALA A 55 7.51 -8.40 5.33
N GLN A 56 7.25 -7.19 5.85
CA GLN A 56 8.08 -6.54 6.86
C GLN A 56 7.47 -6.56 8.28
N LEU A 57 6.22 -6.99 8.45
CA LEU A 57 5.50 -6.87 9.72
C LEU A 57 6.08 -7.77 10.83
N HIS A 58 6.51 -8.98 10.48
CA HIS A 58 7.17 -9.93 11.39
C HIS A 58 8.40 -10.53 10.71
N PRO A 59 9.52 -9.78 10.64
CA PRO A 59 10.69 -10.21 9.88
C PRO A 59 11.41 -11.37 10.59
N LEU A 60 11.73 -12.41 9.82
CA LEU A 60 12.54 -13.54 10.31
C LEU A 60 14.04 -13.28 10.19
N ILE A 61 14.43 -12.34 9.33
CA ILE A 61 15.81 -12.00 9.03
C ILE A 61 16.04 -10.54 9.43
N SER A 62 17.13 -10.29 10.13
CA SER A 62 17.59 -8.93 10.45
C SER A 62 18.67 -8.49 9.46
N PRO A 63 18.74 -7.19 9.12
CA PRO A 63 19.75 -6.68 8.20
C PRO A 63 21.16 -6.83 8.80
N VAL A 64 22.08 -7.44 8.05
CA VAL A 64 23.51 -7.53 8.38
C VAL A 64 24.28 -6.57 7.48
N ARG A 65 25.10 -5.69 8.05
CA ARG A 65 25.86 -4.67 7.32
C ARG A 65 27.33 -4.76 7.70
N MET A 66 28.21 -4.98 6.71
CA MET A 66 29.64 -5.22 6.92
C MET A 66 30.54 -3.98 6.75
N ASN A 67 30.01 -2.90 6.16
CA ASN A 67 30.77 -1.69 5.84
C ASN A 67 30.07 -0.44 6.40
N LEU A 68 29.72 -0.46 7.69
CA LEU A 68 29.26 0.76 8.36
C LEU A 68 30.45 1.68 8.57
N ARG A 69 30.23 2.99 8.38
CA ARG A 69 31.26 3.97 8.74
C ARG A 69 31.57 3.86 10.23
N PRO A 70 32.85 3.95 10.65
CA PRO A 70 33.25 3.67 12.03
C PRO A 70 32.48 4.48 13.06
N GLU A 71 32.15 5.74 12.76
CA GLU A 71 31.41 6.65 13.64
C GLU A 71 29.93 6.26 13.83
N LEU A 72 29.36 5.45 12.93
CA LEU A 72 28.00 4.90 13.02
C LEU A 72 28.00 3.45 13.53
N ASN A 73 29.18 2.88 13.70
CA ASN A 73 29.35 1.49 14.11
C ASN A 73 29.42 1.44 15.63
N GLN A 74 28.25 1.51 16.26
CA GLN A 74 28.03 1.60 17.70
C GLN A 74 28.33 0.25 18.39
N GLY A 75 29.59 -0.19 18.34
CA GLY A 75 30.13 -1.35 19.06
C GLY A 75 29.85 -2.74 18.46
N ARG A 76 29.62 -2.85 17.15
CA ARG A 76 29.52 -4.13 16.43
C ARG A 76 30.60 -4.31 15.38
#